data_AF-A0A6L8UUD3-F1
#
_entry.id   AF-A0A6L8UUD3-F1
#
_cell.length_a   1.000
_cell.length_b   1.000
_cell.length_c   1.000
_cell.angle_alpha   90.00
_cell.angle_beta   90.00
_cell.angle_gamma   90.00
#
_symmetry.space_group_name_H-M   'P 1'
#
loop_
_entity.id
_entity.type
_entity.pdbx_description
1 polymer ?
#
loop_
_entity_poly.entity_id
_entity_poly.type
_entity_poly.pdbx_seq_one_letter_code
_entity_poly.pdbx_strand_id
1 'polypeptide(L)'
;MPYVLQNKNTDQLFTCMLVNHYGLAYYGVKFWAEQEEANELSQDFLLSIEGAVPEQWQVIELEEGEMKLCNVKLRNDPNLSVGWLSTRKPEVRKLEN
;
A
#
# COMPACT_ATOMS: atom_id res chain seq x y z
N MET A 1 -9.14 7.06 9.27
CA MET A 1 -8.08 7.35 8.29
C MET A 1 -7.28 6.08 8.13
N PRO A 2 -7.09 5.53 6.93
CA PRO A 2 -6.28 4.32 6.74
C PRO A 2 -4.78 4.57 6.90
N TYR A 3 -4.08 3.59 7.46
CA TYR A 3 -2.63 3.55 7.56
C TYR A 3 -2.07 2.59 6.53
N VAL A 4 -1.09 3.02 5.75
CA VAL A 4 -0.51 2.22 4.66
C VAL A 4 1.00 2.11 4.82
N LEU A 5 1.58 1.13 4.12
CA LEU A 5 3.04 1.00 4.03
C LEU A 5 3.58 1.77 2.84
N GLN A 6 4.57 2.61 3.10
CA GLN A 6 5.33 3.35 2.09
C GLN A 6 6.80 2.96 2.18
N ASN A 7 7.44 2.73 1.04
CA ASN A 7 8.86 2.52 0.95
C ASN A 7 9.60 3.86 1.11
N LYS A 8 10.55 3.92 2.05
CA LYS A 8 11.34 5.11 2.37
C LYS A 8 12.27 5.55 1.25
N ASN A 9 12.67 4.64 0.36
CA ASN A 9 13.64 4.91 -0.70
C ASN A 9 12.99 5.32 -2.02
N THR A 10 11.79 4.79 -2.30
CA THR A 10 11.12 4.96 -3.60
C THR A 10 9.79 5.70 -3.51
N ASP A 11 9.34 6.04 -2.30
CA ASP A 11 8.01 6.59 -2.00
C ASP A 11 6.85 5.69 -2.48
N GLN A 12 7.15 4.43 -2.81
CA GLN A 12 6.17 3.48 -3.33
C GLN A 12 5.29 2.93 -2.21
N LEU A 13 3.97 2.88 -2.42
CA LEU A 13 3.06 2.22 -1.51
C LEU A 13 3.09 0.70 -1.72
N PHE A 14 2.95 -0.03 -0.62
CA PHE A 14 2.87 -1.48 -0.67
C PHE A 14 1.52 -1.90 -1.24
N THR A 15 1.55 -2.66 -2.33
CA THR A 15 0.35 -3.14 -3.03
C THR A 15 0.30 -4.66 -3.04
N CYS A 16 -0.88 -5.22 -2.80
CA CYS A 16 -1.10 -6.66 -2.83
C CYS A 16 -2.55 -7.00 -3.18
N MET A 17 -2.83 -8.29 -3.32
CA MET A 17 -4.20 -8.79 -3.42
C MET A 17 -4.89 -8.69 -2.05
N LEU A 18 -5.98 -7.94 -2.02
CA LEU A 18 -6.85 -7.73 -0.87
C LEU A 18 -8.23 -8.28 -1.17
N VAL A 19 -9.02 -8.53 -0.12
CA VAL A 19 -10.42 -8.96 -0.25
C VAL A 19 -11.30 -7.90 0.37
N ASN A 20 -12.31 -7.43 -0.36
CA ASN A 20 -13.25 -6.44 0.16
C ASN A 20 -14.30 -7.10 1.07
N HIS A 21 -15.17 -6.30 1.68
CA HIS A 21 -16.23 -6.82 2.56
C HIS A 21 -17.26 -7.71 1.84
N TYR A 22 -17.32 -7.68 0.50
CA TYR A 22 -18.18 -8.54 -0.31
C TYR A 22 -17.50 -9.87 -0.69
N GLY A 23 -16.28 -10.12 -0.22
CA GLY A 23 -15.52 -11.32 -0.58
C GLY A 23 -14.87 -11.28 -1.97
N LEU A 24 -14.84 -10.12 -2.62
CA LEU A 24 -14.21 -9.95 -3.93
C LEU A 24 -12.75 -9.57 -3.76
N ALA A 25 -11.87 -10.35 -4.39
CA ALA A 25 -10.46 -10.08 -4.45
C ALA A 25 -10.17 -8.91 -5.40
N TYR A 26 -9.32 -7.98 -4.97
CA TYR A 26 -8.86 -6.84 -5.74
C TYR A 26 -7.42 -6.51 -5.37
N TYR A 27 -6.66 -6.02 -6.34
CA TYR A 27 -5.30 -5.54 -6.19
C TYR A 27 -5.34 -4.08 -5.79
N GLY A 28 -4.76 -3.78 -4.63
CA GLY A 28 -4.83 -2.47 -4.01
C GLY A 28 -3.70 -2.23 -3.02
N VAL A 29 -3.69 -1.04 -2.44
CA VAL A 29 -2.73 -0.66 -1.40
C VAL A 29 -3.08 -1.36 -0.10
N LYS A 30 -2.12 -2.05 0.52
CA LYS A 30 -2.31 -2.66 1.84
C LYS A 30 -2.51 -1.56 2.88
N PHE A 31 -3.61 -1.63 3.62
CA PHE A 31 -3.93 -0.69 4.68
C PHE A 31 -4.38 -1.37 5.97
N TRP A 32 -4.34 -0.61 7.07
CA TRP A 32 -4.92 -0.91 8.38
C TRP A 32 -5.84 0.23 8.80
N ALA A 33 -6.84 -0.07 9.63
CA ALA A 33 -7.78 0.93 10.11
C ALA A 33 -7.20 1.74 11.27
N GLU A 34 -6.45 1.09 12.17
CA GLU A 34 -5.85 1.70 13.35
C GLU A 34 -4.33 1.82 13.24
N GLN A 35 -3.77 2.87 13.86
CA GLN A 35 -2.34 3.14 13.83
C GLN A 35 -1.56 2.11 14.62
N GLU A 36 -2.07 1.73 15.79
CA GLU A 36 -1.45 0.75 16.69
C GLU A 36 -1.31 -0.60 15.97
N GLU A 37 -2.42 -1.09 15.40
CA GLU A 37 -2.42 -2.30 14.56
C GLU A 37 -1.43 -2.20 13.40
N ALA A 38 -1.37 -1.05 12.71
CA ALA A 38 -0.44 -0.87 11.61
C ALA A 38 1.02 -0.98 12.07
N ASN A 39 1.38 -0.41 13.21
CA ASN A 39 2.75 -0.47 13.72
C ASN A 39 3.12 -1.87 14.22
N GLU A 40 2.21 -2.54 14.92
CA GLU A 40 2.46 -3.89 15.45
C GLU A 40 2.49 -4.95 14.33
N LEU A 41 1.53 -4.89 13.40
CA LEU A 41 1.36 -5.92 12.38
C LEU A 41 2.17 -5.66 11.12
N SER A 42 2.60 -4.43 10.84
CA SER A 42 3.36 -4.13 9.62
C SER A 42 4.67 -4.91 9.54
N GLN A 43 5.39 -5.03 10.64
CA GLN A 43 6.67 -5.74 10.67
C GLN A 43 6.47 -7.23 10.38
N ASP A 44 5.55 -7.88 11.09
CA ASP A 44 5.22 -9.30 10.89
C ASP A 44 4.70 -9.56 9.47
N PHE A 45 3.82 -8.68 8.98
CA PHE A 45 3.33 -8.73 7.61
C PHE A 45 4.47 -8.65 6.59
N LEU A 46 5.38 -7.69 6.73
CA LEU A 46 6.52 -7.54 5.84
C LEU A 46 7.47 -8.73 5.89
N LEU A 47 7.69 -9.34 7.06
CA LEU A 47 8.49 -10.56 7.21
C LEU A 47 7.84 -11.77 6.53
N SER A 48 6.50 -11.79 6.44
CA SER A 48 5.73 -12.82 5.75
C SER A 48 5.80 -12.68 4.22
N ILE A 49 6.18 -11.52 3.69
CA ILE A 49 6.32 -11.28 2.25
C ILE A 49 7.76 -11.61 1.81
N GLU A 50 7.87 -12.58 0.91
CA GLU A 50 9.16 -12.93 0.31
C GLU A 50 9.80 -11.74 -0.43
N GLY A 51 11.04 -11.40 -0.07
CA GLY A 51 11.79 -10.29 -0.67
C GLY A 51 11.48 -8.90 -0.12
N ALA A 52 10.52 -8.75 0.81
CA ALA A 52 10.29 -7.48 1.48
C ALA A 52 11.30 -7.28 2.63
N VAL A 53 11.91 -6.10 2.69
CA VAL A 53 12.84 -5.72 3.77
C VAL A 53 12.13 -4.74 4.71
N PRO A 54 11.72 -5.15 5.93
CA PRO A 54 10.88 -4.33 6.81
C PRO A 54 11.43 -2.92 7.07
N GLU A 55 12.75 -2.81 7.20
CA GLU A 55 13.45 -1.54 7.49
C GLU A 55 13.26 -0.48 6.41
N GLN A 56 13.02 -0.91 5.16
CA GLN A 56 12.78 -0.01 4.03
C GLN A 56 11.36 0.55 4.00
N TRP A 57 10.44 0.01 4.80
CA TRP A 57 9.06 0.46 4.83
C TRP A 57 8.77 1.27 6.09
N GLN A 58 7.83 2.19 5.97
CA GLN A 58 7.27 2.97 7.07
C GLN A 58 5.75 3.00 6.96
N VAL A 59 5.09 3.08 8.11
CA VAL A 59 3.65 3.32 8.17
C VAL A 59 3.40 4.82 8.01
N ILE A 60 2.55 5.17 7.05
CA ILE A 60 2.07 6.54 6.86
C ILE A 60 0.54 6.57 6.94
N GLU A 61 0.01 7.71 7.36
CA GLU A 61 -1.43 7.98 7.32
C GLU A 61 -1.83 8.50 5.94
N LEU A 62 -2.93 7.99 5.41
CA LEU A 62 -3.63 8.55 4.26
C LEU A 62 -5.07 8.88 4.63
N GLU A 63 -5.66 9.84 3.92
CA GLU A 63 -7.11 10.01 3.96
C GLU A 63 -7.79 8.86 3.20
N GLU A 64 -9.01 8.50 3.58
CA GLU A 64 -9.73 7.39 2.95
C GLU A 64 -9.94 7.63 1.44
N GLY A 65 -10.22 8.89 1.06
CA GLY A 65 -10.34 9.29 -0.34
C GLY A 65 -9.04 9.14 -1.12
N GLU A 66 -7.90 9.43 -0.51
CA GLU A 66 -6.56 9.31 -1.11
C GLU A 66 -6.19 7.85 -1.34
N MET A 67 -6.43 6.98 -0.35
CA MET A 67 -6.21 5.54 -0.49
C MET A 67 -7.12 4.93 -1.57
N LYS A 68 -8.40 5.31 -1.61
CA LYS A 68 -9.32 4.86 -2.66
C LYS A 68 -8.86 5.32 -4.05
N LEU A 69 -8.35 6.54 -4.16
CA LEU A 69 -7.80 7.05 -5.41
C LEU A 69 -6.61 6.22 -5.88
N CYS A 70 -5.71 5.81 -4.97
CA CYS A 70 -4.61 4.88 -5.29
C CYS A 70 -5.14 3.56 -5.88
N ASN A 71 -6.16 2.96 -5.26
CA ASN A 71 -6.75 1.71 -5.76
C ASN A 71 -7.39 1.86 -7.14
N VAL A 72 -8.09 2.98 -7.39
CA VAL A 72 -8.65 3.31 -8.72
C VAL A 72 -7.53 3.43 -9.76
N LYS A 73 -6.40 4.04 -9.38
CA LYS A 73 -5.24 4.23 -10.25
C LYS A 73 -4.49 2.93 -10.56
N LEU A 74 -4.48 1.97 -9.64
CA LEU A 74 -3.96 0.62 -9.86
C LEU A 74 -4.84 -0.22 -10.79
N ARG A 75 -6.12 0.13 -10.99
CA ARG A 75 -7.03 -0.54 -11.93
C ARG A 75 -7.12 -2.06 -11.75
N ASN A 76 -6.87 -2.56 -10.55
CA ASN A 76 -6.79 -4.00 -10.26
C ASN A 76 -5.68 -4.74 -11.05
N ASP A 77 -4.65 -4.03 -11.52
CA ASP A 77 -3.56 -4.57 -12.33
C ASP A 77 -2.30 -4.79 -11.48
N PRO A 78 -1.84 -6.04 -11.30
CA PRO A 78 -0.68 -6.35 -10.47
C PRO A 78 0.66 -5.86 -11.06
N ASN A 79 0.69 -5.48 -12.33
CA ASN A 79 1.88 -4.91 -12.97
C ASN A 79 1.97 -3.38 -12.73
N LEU A 80 0.99 -2.80 -12.05
CA LEU A 80 1.01 -1.40 -11.65
C LEU A 80 1.44 -1.27 -10.20
N SER A 81 2.27 -0.26 -9.96
CA SER A 81 2.67 0.21 -8.65
C SER A 81 2.25 1.66 -8.49
N VAL A 82 2.03 2.09 -7.26
CA VAL A 82 1.66 3.48 -6.97
C VAL A 82 2.67 4.08 -6.00
N GLY A 83 3.28 5.19 -6.40
CA GLY A 83 4.07 6.08 -5.57
C GLY A 83 3.17 7.12 -4.91
N TRP A 84 3.45 7.42 -3.65
CA TRP A 84 2.80 8.48 -2.90
C TRP A 84 3.83 9.52 -2.47
N LEU A 85 3.84 10.64 -3.18
CA LEU A 85 4.76 11.75 -2.92
C LEU A 85 4.09 12.79 -2.01
N SER A 86 4.90 13.66 -1.39
CA SER A 86 4.42 14.77 -0.53
C SER A 86 3.48 15.76 -1.24
N THR A 87 3.32 15.65 -2.56
CA THR A 87 2.37 16.41 -3.38
C THR A 87 0.92 15.93 -3.25
N ARG A 88 0.64 14.91 -2.42
CA ARG A 88 -0.69 14.29 -2.21
C ARG A 88 -1.35 13.84 -3.50
N LYS A 89 -0.54 13.36 -4.44
CA LYS A 89 -1.00 12.80 -5.71
C LYS A 89 -0.41 11.40 -5.91
N PRO A 90 -1.24 10.41 -6.26
CA PRO A 90 -0.75 9.09 -6.59
C PRO A 90 -0.09 9.11 -7.96
N GLU A 91 1.15 8.62 -8.03
CA GLU A 91 1.89 8.44 -9.27
C GLU A 91 1.94 6.94 -9.60
N VAL A 92 1.38 6.54 -10.74
CA VAL A 92 1.38 5.12 -11.13
C VAL A 92 2.57 4.83 -12.01
N ARG A 93 3.29 3.76 -11.69
CA ARG A 93 4.40 3.25 -12.49
C ARG A 93 4.14 1.80 -12.86
N LYS A 94 4.56 1.40 -14.05
CA LYS A 94 4.59 -0.02 -14.42
C LYS A 94 5.80 -0.66 -13.78
N LEU A 95 5.61 -1.82 -13.17
CA LEU A 95 6.69 -2.69 -12.76
C LEU A 95 7.25 -3.29 -14.05
N GLU A 96 8.33 -2.70 -14.57
CA GLU A 96 9.10 -3.31 -15.65
C GLU A 96 9.85 -4.50 -15.04
N ASN A 97 9.45 -5.70 -15.45
CA ASN A 97 9.98 -6.97 -14.99
C ASN A 97 11.28 -7.31 -15.74
#